data_AF-A0AAV4SFR6-F1
#
_entry.id   AF-A0AAV4SFR6-F1
#
_cell.length_a   1.000
_cell.length_b   1.000
_cell.length_c   1.000
_cell.angle_alpha   90.00
_cell.angle_beta   90.00
_cell.angle_gamma   90.00
#
_symmetry.space_group_name_H-M   'P 1'
#
loop_
_entity.id
_entity.type
_entity.pdbx_description
1 polymer ?
#
loop_
_entity_poly.entity_id
_entity_poly.type
_entity_poly.pdbx_seq_one_letter_code
_entity_poly.pdbx_strand_id
1 'polypeptide(L)'
;MEFLEKNNIVLAISSKSWYFYNQPMKRYSLIEDYETTELIPVAKLEISPFALREYEVKLLTPYQKNRLNALLKKYERCFQSWEEVTPFAEYRIDTRNYVPVAVPPYSMTPAKREILWRELDNLLALGIIEECKSPYASRIVIVP
;
A
#
# COMPACT_ATOMS: atom_id res chain seq x y z
N MET A 1 -28.26 9.05 -17.43
CA MET A 1 -28.44 9.14 -18.90
C MET A 1 -28.58 10.60 -19.35
N GLU A 2 -29.31 11.43 -18.62
CA GLU A 2 -29.60 12.85 -18.96
C GLU A 2 -28.38 13.71 -19.31
N PHE A 3 -27.23 13.51 -18.64
CA PHE A 3 -26.01 14.26 -18.95
C PHE A 3 -25.45 14.00 -20.34
N LEU A 4 -25.42 12.74 -20.79
CA LEU A 4 -24.82 12.37 -22.08
C LEU A 4 -25.66 12.91 -23.24
N GLU A 5 -26.99 12.79 -23.11
CA GLU A 5 -27.94 13.32 -24.08
C GLU A 5 -27.90 14.85 -24.12
N LYS A 6 -27.89 15.52 -22.96
CA LYS A 6 -27.78 16.98 -22.86
C LYS A 6 -26.52 17.54 -23.52
N ASN A 7 -25.43 16.79 -23.49
CA ASN A 7 -24.14 17.21 -24.04
C ASN A 7 -23.84 16.62 -25.43
N ASN A 8 -24.81 15.93 -26.06
CA ASN A 8 -24.65 15.30 -27.37
C ASN A 8 -23.44 14.34 -27.42
N ILE A 9 -23.18 13.60 -26.34
CA ILE A 9 -22.05 12.67 -26.24
C ILE A 9 -22.51 11.28 -26.67
N VAL A 10 -21.79 10.67 -27.62
CA VAL A 10 -22.01 9.31 -28.11
C VAL A 10 -20.84 8.43 -27.71
N LEU A 11 -21.14 7.32 -27.05
CA LEU A 11 -20.16 6.30 -26.65
C LEU A 11 -20.13 5.19 -27.71
N ALA A 12 -19.02 5.06 -28.42
CA ALA A 12 -18.75 3.91 -29.30
C ALA A 12 -17.93 2.88 -28.53
N ILE A 13 -18.64 2.06 -27.76
CA ILE A 13 -18.07 1.04 -26.87
C ILE A 13 -17.25 0.01 -27.67
N SER A 14 -17.71 -0.37 -28.86
CA SER A 14 -17.01 -1.33 -29.74
C SER A 14 -15.64 -0.85 -30.20
N SER A 15 -15.45 0.46 -30.33
CA SER A 15 -14.18 1.07 -30.72
C SER A 15 -13.45 1.74 -29.55
N LYS A 16 -13.88 1.48 -28.30
CA LYS A 16 -13.33 2.08 -27.08
C LYS A 16 -13.10 3.58 -27.23
N SER A 17 -14.10 4.28 -27.78
CA SER A 17 -14.00 5.71 -28.07
C SER A 17 -15.31 6.42 -27.84
N TRP A 18 -15.27 7.71 -27.59
CA TRP A 18 -16.45 8.57 -27.54
C TRP A 18 -16.28 9.78 -28.44
N TYR A 19 -17.39 10.36 -28.89
CA TYR A 19 -17.40 11.55 -29.73
C TYR A 19 -18.65 12.38 -29.48
N PHE A 20 -18.63 13.63 -29.93
CA PHE A 20 -19.83 14.47 -29.94
C PHE A 20 -20.64 14.21 -31.20
N TYR A 21 -21.96 14.06 -31.08
CA TYR A 21 -22.88 13.84 -32.21
C TYR A 21 -22.68 14.88 -33.33
N ASN A 22 -22.40 16.13 -32.95
CA ASN A 22 -22.18 17.24 -33.88
C ASN A 22 -20.82 17.18 -34.61
N GLN A 23 -19.88 16.36 -34.14
CA GLN A 23 -18.54 16.21 -34.71
C GLN A 23 -18.07 14.74 -34.68
N PRO A 24 -18.68 13.86 -35.48
CA PRO A 24 -18.42 12.40 -35.42
C PRO A 24 -16.99 12.00 -35.84
N MET A 25 -16.29 12.89 -36.54
CA MET A 25 -14.90 12.70 -36.97
C MET A 25 -13.88 12.94 -35.85
N LYS A 26 -14.24 13.69 -34.79
CA LYS A 26 -13.35 13.99 -33.67
C LYS A 26 -13.62 13.03 -32.52
N ARG A 27 -12.92 11.90 -32.54
CA ARG A 27 -13.07 10.82 -31.56
C ARG A 27 -12.00 10.90 -30.47
N TYR A 28 -12.42 10.62 -29.25
CA TYR A 28 -11.55 10.55 -28.07
C TYR A 28 -11.54 9.10 -27.59
N SER A 29 -10.38 8.58 -27.22
CA SER A 29 -10.29 7.24 -26.64
C SER A 29 -10.96 7.21 -25.27
N LEU A 30 -11.78 6.19 -25.03
CA LEU A 30 -12.16 5.77 -23.69
C LEU A 30 -10.94 5.04 -23.16
N ILE A 31 -10.05 5.80 -22.51
CA ILE A 31 -8.77 5.33 -22.00
C ILE A 31 -8.96 3.98 -21.28
N GLU A 32 -8.19 2.98 -21.68
CA GLU A 32 -7.98 1.75 -20.90
C GLU A 32 -6.92 2.02 -19.85
N ASP A 33 -7.33 2.54 -18.69
CA ASP A 33 -6.45 2.58 -17.52
C ASP A 33 -6.94 1.56 -16.49
N TYR A 34 -6.50 0.31 -16.63
CA TYR A 34 -5.96 -0.47 -15.50
C TYR A 34 -5.12 -1.69 -15.93
N GLU A 35 -4.32 -1.60 -16.99
CA GLU A 35 -3.21 -2.56 -17.19
C GLU A 35 -2.02 -1.71 -17.64
N THR A 36 -1.04 -1.37 -16.81
CA THR A 36 -0.39 -2.16 -15.78
C THR A 36 0.11 -1.13 -14.79
N THR A 37 -0.43 -1.13 -13.57
CA THR A 37 0.46 -0.86 -12.44
C THR A 37 1.45 -2.00 -12.54
N GLU A 38 2.57 -1.80 -13.26
CA GLU A 38 3.77 -2.50 -12.85
C GLU A 38 3.78 -2.26 -11.35
N LEU A 39 3.65 -3.35 -10.60
CA LEU A 39 3.98 -3.36 -9.20
C LEU A 39 5.43 -2.90 -9.20
N ILE A 40 5.66 -1.58 -9.24
CA ILE A 40 6.93 -0.98 -8.89
C ILE A 40 7.09 -1.55 -7.49
N PRO A 41 8.02 -2.49 -7.28
CA PRO A 41 8.27 -2.95 -5.95
C PRO A 41 8.55 -1.67 -5.19
N VAL A 42 7.81 -1.39 -4.11
CA VAL A 42 7.98 -0.18 -3.31
C VAL A 42 9.46 0.01 -2.90
N ALA A 43 10.27 -1.05 -3.02
CA ALA A 43 11.72 -1.10 -2.94
C ALA A 43 12.55 -0.41 -4.06
N LYS A 44 11.97 0.09 -5.17
CA LYS A 44 12.77 0.59 -6.32
C LYS A 44 12.53 2.03 -6.76
N LEU A 45 11.76 2.78 -5.98
CA LEU A 45 11.84 4.23 -6.04
C LEU A 45 12.73 4.67 -4.89
N GLU A 46 14.00 4.99 -5.20
CA GLU A 46 14.83 5.86 -4.35
C GLU A 46 14.23 7.28 -4.35
N ILE A 47 12.94 7.41 -4.01
CA ILE A 47 12.37 8.67 -3.60
C ILE A 47 12.95 8.90 -2.24
N SER A 48 13.84 9.88 -2.12
CA SER A 48 14.14 10.47 -0.81
C SER A 48 12.80 10.72 -0.12
N PRO A 49 12.47 10.01 0.97
CA PRO A 49 11.14 10.10 1.60
C PRO A 49 10.86 11.51 2.12
N PHE A 50 11.88 12.36 2.14
CA PHE A 50 11.92 13.64 2.80
C PHE A 50 12.06 14.81 1.81
N ALA A 51 11.86 14.56 0.51
CA ALA A 51 11.83 15.59 -0.53
C ALA A 51 10.45 15.66 -1.19
N LEU A 52 9.89 16.87 -1.28
CA LEU A 52 8.59 17.11 -1.92
C LEU A 52 8.63 16.75 -3.41
N ARG A 53 7.64 15.97 -3.84
CA ARG A 53 7.46 15.58 -5.25
C ARG A 53 6.95 16.78 -6.07
N GLU A 54 7.18 16.77 -7.37
CA GLU A 54 6.85 17.92 -8.24
C GLU A 54 5.36 18.32 -8.17
N TYR A 55 4.45 17.35 -7.99
CA TYR A 55 3.03 17.62 -7.87
C TYR A 55 2.61 18.20 -6.50
N GLU A 56 3.39 17.97 -5.44
CA GLU A 56 3.13 18.46 -4.06
C GLU A 56 3.52 19.93 -3.90
N VAL A 57 4.25 20.47 -4.88
CA VAL A 57 4.85 21.80 -4.86
C VAL A 57 4.02 22.81 -5.67
N LYS A 58 2.97 22.38 -6.38
CA LYS A 58 2.18 23.22 -7.31
C LYS A 58 1.63 24.51 -6.69
N LEU A 59 1.39 24.53 -5.38
CA LEU A 59 0.83 25.69 -4.66
C LEU A 59 1.86 26.44 -3.81
N LEU A 60 3.12 26.01 -3.82
CA LEU A 60 4.18 26.57 -2.97
C LEU A 60 5.09 27.50 -3.78
N THR A 61 5.41 28.65 -3.19
CA THR A 61 6.49 29.50 -3.71
C THR A 61 7.84 28.77 -3.60
N PRO A 62 8.85 29.12 -4.42
CA PRO A 62 10.19 28.53 -4.32
C PRO A 62 10.81 28.64 -2.92
N TYR A 63 10.54 29.75 -2.22
CA TYR A 63 10.99 29.96 -0.85
C TYR A 63 10.33 28.99 0.13
N GLN A 64 9.01 28.83 0.06
CA GLN A 64 8.27 27.89 0.91
C GLN A 64 8.69 26.44 0.66
N LYS A 65 8.89 26.07 -0.61
CA LYS A 65 9.41 24.75 -1.00
C LYS A 65 10.76 24.46 -0.31
N ASN A 66 11.71 25.38 -0.43
CA ASN A 66 13.04 25.20 0.15
C ASN A 66 13.00 25.12 1.67
N ARG A 67 12.17 25.96 2.31
CA ARG A 67 11.98 25.93 3.77
C ARG A 67 11.37 24.62 4.24
N LEU A 68 10.37 24.10 3.52
CA LEU A 68 9.70 22.85 3.88
C LEU A 68 10.61 21.64 3.67
N ASN A 69 11.34 21.57 2.54
CA ASN A 69 12.35 20.51 2.32
C ASN A 69 13.46 20.54 3.38
N ALA A 70 13.92 21.72 3.79
CA ALA A 70 14.90 21.84 4.87
C ALA A 70 14.34 21.33 6.21
N LEU A 71 13.04 21.53 6.46
CA LEU A 71 12.36 21.04 7.66
C LEU A 71 12.20 19.51 7.62
N LEU A 72 11.74 18.96 6.50
CA LEU A 72 11.60 17.51 6.31
C LEU A 72 12.94 16.79 6.50
N LYS A 73 14.02 17.35 5.95
CA LYS A 73 15.37 16.84 6.15
C LYS A 73 15.86 16.99 7.59
N LYS A 74 15.54 18.10 8.26
CA LYS A 74 15.92 18.32 9.67
C LYS A 74 15.25 17.32 10.61
N TYR A 75 13.98 16.98 10.35
CA TYR A 75 13.18 16.07 11.16
C TYR A 75 13.01 14.71 10.48
N GLU A 76 13.98 14.31 9.66
CA GLU A 76 13.97 13.07 8.90
C GLU A 76 13.59 11.87 9.79
N ARG A 77 14.22 11.76 10.95
CA ARG A 77 13.99 10.71 11.94
C ARG A 77 12.52 10.59 12.41
N CYS A 78 11.75 11.68 12.40
CA CYS A 78 10.34 11.64 12.79
C CYS A 78 9.44 11.06 11.70
N PHE A 79 9.91 11.05 10.45
CA PHE A 79 9.17 10.58 9.28
C PHE A 79 9.73 9.26 8.72
N GLN A 80 10.88 8.82 9.20
CA GLN A 80 11.38 7.47 8.95
C GLN A 80 10.33 6.45 9.44
N SER A 81 10.01 5.46 8.61
CA SER A 81 9.20 4.32 9.06
C SER A 81 9.89 3.72 10.27
N TRP A 82 9.22 3.76 11.41
CA TRP A 82 9.79 3.35 12.69
C TRP A 82 10.09 1.85 12.64
N GLU A 83 11.36 1.51 12.44
CA GLU A 83 11.82 0.13 12.26
C GLU A 83 12.29 -0.48 13.59
N GLU A 84 12.59 0.34 14.60
CA GLU A 84 13.09 -0.12 15.89
C GLU A 84 11.95 -0.38 16.88
N VAL A 85 11.98 -1.45 17.66
CA VAL A 85 11.01 -1.62 18.74
C VAL A 85 11.27 -0.57 19.83
N THR A 86 10.23 0.09 20.34
CA THR A 86 10.39 1.08 21.42
C THR A 86 10.74 0.36 22.73
N PRO A 87 11.90 0.64 23.37
CA PRO A 87 12.27 0.02 24.64
C PRO A 87 11.50 0.62 25.84
N PHE A 88 10.56 1.54 25.60
CA PHE A 88 9.97 2.38 26.63
C PHE A 88 8.91 1.67 27.48
N ALA A 89 8.27 0.62 26.95
CA ALA A 89 7.23 -0.10 27.67
C ALA A 89 7.15 -1.56 27.23
N GLU A 90 7.05 -2.45 28.20
CA GLU A 90 6.69 -3.85 27.99
C GLU A 90 5.22 -4.03 28.34
N TYR A 91 4.46 -4.65 27.45
CA TYR A 91 3.03 -4.87 27.64
C TYR A 91 2.76 -6.31 28.09
N ARG A 92 2.16 -6.48 29.27
CA ARG A 92 1.76 -7.79 29.80
C ARG A 92 0.26 -7.98 29.67
N ILE A 93 -0.15 -9.05 28.99
CA ILE A 93 -1.55 -9.45 28.87
C ILE A 93 -1.92 -10.34 30.07
N ASP A 94 -2.92 -9.93 30.86
CA ASP A 94 -3.47 -10.74 31.95
C ASP A 94 -4.51 -11.73 31.41
N THR A 95 -4.14 -13.01 31.37
CA THR A 95 -5.01 -14.12 30.96
C THR A 95 -5.90 -14.64 32.11
N ARG A 96 -5.81 -14.05 33.31
CA ARG A 96 -6.56 -14.47 34.51
C ARG A 96 -6.45 -15.98 34.74
N ASN A 97 -7.59 -16.66 34.89
CA ASN A 97 -7.67 -18.10 35.15
C ASN A 97 -8.06 -18.92 33.90
N TYR A 98 -7.91 -18.36 32.70
CA TYR A 98 -8.23 -19.07 31.47
C TYR A 98 -7.13 -20.07 31.12
N VAL A 99 -7.53 -21.30 30.81
CA VAL A 99 -6.62 -22.36 30.37
C VAL A 99 -6.06 -22.07 28.96
N PRO A 100 -4.83 -22.49 28.65
CA PRO A 100 -4.27 -22.33 27.32
C PRO A 100 -5.09 -23.02 26.23
N VAL A 101 -5.18 -22.38 25.07
CA VAL A 101 -5.88 -22.92 23.89
C VAL A 101 -4.87 -23.08 22.76
N ALA A 102 -4.75 -24.31 22.24
CA ALA A 102 -3.91 -24.64 21.11
C ALA A 102 -4.75 -25.18 19.96
N VAL A 103 -4.79 -24.45 18.85
CA VAL A 103 -5.54 -24.81 17.66
C VAL A 103 -4.58 -25.25 16.54
N PRO A 104 -4.80 -26.42 15.90
CA PRO A 104 -3.92 -26.91 14.85
C PRO A 104 -3.98 -26.00 13.60
N PRO A 105 -2.85 -25.80 12.89
CA PRO A 105 -2.82 -25.04 11.63
C PRO A 105 -3.67 -25.68 10.53
N TYR A 106 -4.12 -24.87 9.58
CA TYR A 106 -4.77 -25.39 8.38
C TYR A 106 -3.74 -26.00 7.42
N SER A 107 -4.17 -27.01 6.66
CA SER A 107 -3.40 -27.49 5.52
C SER A 107 -3.33 -26.40 4.44
N MET A 108 -2.15 -26.18 3.88
CA MET A 108 -1.90 -25.16 2.86
C MET A 108 -1.29 -25.78 1.60
N THR A 109 -1.60 -25.19 0.45
CA THR A 109 -0.95 -25.54 -0.81
C THR A 109 0.52 -25.08 -0.79
N PRO A 110 1.42 -25.71 -1.58
CA PRO A 110 2.83 -25.34 -1.62
C PRO A 110 3.07 -23.84 -1.92
N ALA A 111 2.31 -23.27 -2.87
CA ALA A 111 2.43 -21.85 -3.23
C ALA A 111 2.07 -20.91 -2.07
N LYS A 112 0.99 -21.21 -1.32
CA LYS A 112 0.60 -20.43 -0.14
C LYS A 112 1.63 -20.53 0.98
N ARG A 113 2.21 -21.72 1.15
CA ARG A 113 3.26 -21.96 2.14
C ARG A 113 4.54 -21.19 1.82
N GLU A 114 4.90 -21.05 0.56
CA GLU A 114 6.07 -20.26 0.12
C GLU A 114 5.90 -18.77 0.45
N ILE A 115 4.71 -18.21 0.20
CA ILE A 115 4.39 -16.83 0.60
C ILE A 115 4.52 -16.68 2.12
N LEU A 116 3.94 -17.61 2.89
CA LEU A 116 4.02 -17.57 4.35
C LEU A 116 5.47 -17.60 4.86
N TRP A 117 6.31 -18.48 4.32
CA TRP A 117 7.71 -18.57 4.75
C TRP A 117 8.47 -17.28 4.50
N ARG A 118 8.30 -16.66 3.33
CA ARG A 118 8.94 -15.38 3.03
C ARG A 118 8.53 -14.29 4.02
N GLU A 119 7.25 -14.20 4.37
CA GLU A 119 6.79 -13.22 5.35
C GLU A 119 7.32 -13.53 6.76
N LEU A 120 7.37 -14.80 7.17
CA LEU A 120 7.95 -15.20 8.45
C LEU A 120 9.44 -14.83 8.53
N ASP A 121 10.22 -15.12 7.49
CA ASP A 121 11.64 -14.79 7.42
C ASP A 121 11.86 -13.27 7.52
N ASN A 122 11.02 -12.48 6.83
CA ASN A 122 11.05 -11.02 6.95
C ASN A 122 10.77 -10.55 8.38
N LEU A 123 9.74 -11.08 9.04
CA LEU A 123 9.37 -10.70 10.41
C LEU A 123 10.43 -11.15 11.44
N LEU A 124 11.07 -12.30 11.22
CA LEU A 124 12.20 -12.77 12.02
C LEU A 124 13.41 -11.85 11.86
N ALA A 125 13.73 -11.45 10.62
CA ALA A 125 14.84 -10.54 10.34
C ALA A 125 14.63 -9.15 10.97
N LEU A 126 13.39 -8.68 11.02
CA LEU A 126 13.00 -7.43 11.70
C LEU A 126 12.95 -7.55 13.24
N GLY A 127 13.09 -8.75 13.80
CA GLY A 127 12.99 -8.98 15.24
C GLY A 127 11.59 -8.77 15.82
N ILE A 128 10.55 -8.82 14.98
CA ILE A 128 9.15 -8.65 15.41
C ILE A 128 8.61 -9.94 16.02
N ILE A 129 9.07 -11.09 15.55
CA ILE A 129 8.72 -12.42 16.07
C ILE A 129 9.98 -13.21 16.44
N GLU A 130 9.79 -14.24 17.27
CA GLU A 130 10.86 -15.15 17.69
C GLU A 130 10.34 -16.59 17.79
N GLU A 131 11.27 -17.56 17.77
CA GLU A 131 10.92 -18.94 18.04
C GLU A 131 10.52 -19.12 19.50
N CYS A 132 9.36 -19.75 19.74
CA CYS A 132 8.89 -20.02 21.09
C CYS A 132 8.27 -21.41 21.24
N LYS A 133 8.26 -21.93 22.46
CA LYS A 133 7.51 -23.13 22.86
C LYS A 133 6.33 -22.70 23.72
N SER A 134 5.20 -22.42 23.09
CA SER A 134 4.00 -21.92 23.76
C SER A 134 2.92 -22.99 23.89
N PRO A 135 2.19 -23.07 25.02
CA PRO A 135 0.97 -23.87 25.12
C PRO A 135 -0.22 -23.22 24.38
N TYR A 136 -0.07 -21.97 23.93
CA TYR A 136 -1.05 -21.28 23.08
C TYR A 136 -0.67 -21.41 21.61
N ALA A 137 -1.66 -21.71 20.76
CA ALA A 137 -1.49 -21.71 19.31
C ALA A 137 -2.78 -21.26 18.62
N SER A 138 -2.66 -20.33 17.67
CA SER A 138 -3.78 -19.87 16.84
C SER A 138 -3.52 -20.18 15.37
N ARG A 139 -4.59 -20.24 14.56
CA ARG A 139 -4.49 -20.54 13.13
C ARG A 139 -4.04 -19.32 12.34
N ILE A 140 -3.16 -19.54 11.37
CA ILE A 140 -2.75 -18.54 10.39
C ILE A 140 -3.65 -18.64 9.16
N VAL A 141 -4.07 -17.50 8.62
CA VAL A 141 -4.89 -17.39 7.40
C VAL A 141 -4.22 -16.39 6.46
N ILE A 142 -4.02 -16.80 5.21
CA ILE A 142 -3.54 -15.92 4.13
C ILE A 142 -4.76 -15.33 3.43
N VAL A 143 -4.84 -14.01 3.42
CA VAL A 143 -5.91 -13.22 2.78
C VAL A 143 -5.43 -12.75 1.40
N PRO A 144 -6.26 -12.88 0.34
CA PRO A 144 -5.91 -12.43 -1.01
C PRO A 144 -5.95 -10.92 -1.17
#